data_AF-A0A923VIL4-F1
#
_entry.id   AF-A0A923VIL4-F1
#
_cell.length_a   1.000
_cell.length_b   1.000
_cell.length_c   1.000
_cell.angle_alpha   90.00
_cell.angle_beta   90.00
_cell.angle_gamma   90.00
#
_symmetry.space_group_name_H-M   'P 1'
#
loop_
_entity.id
_entity.type
_entity.pdbx_description
1 polymer ?
#
loop_
_entity_poly.entity_id
_entity_poly.type
_entity_poly.pdbx_seq_one_letter_code
_entity_poly.pdbx_strand_id
1 'polypeptide(L)' 'MTTKLILTIEKSIIERAELYAKNNGRSLSEIIENYLYTITQDSFAEEISPRLKKIIGVVKLPKDFDEKKALRLNLEQKHF' A
#
# COMPACT_ATOMS: atom_id res chain seq x y z
N MET A 1 -11.71 9.29 -19.94
CA MET A 1 -11.16 8.76 -21.21
C MET A 1 -10.12 7.71 -20.87
N THR A 2 -10.08 6.59 -21.58
CA THR A 2 -8.99 5.60 -21.46
C THR A 2 -7.96 5.88 -22.54
N THR A 3 -6.70 6.07 -22.16
CA THR A 3 -5.59 6.36 -23.06
C THR A 3 -4.52 5.27 -22.94
N LYS A 4 -3.93 4.87 -24.06
CA LYS A 4 -2.87 3.86 -24.08
C LYS A 4 -1.52 4.53 -23.84
N LEU A 5 -0.84 4.17 -22.75
CA LEU A 5 0.54 4.55 -22.46
C LEU A 5 1.48 3.41 -22.87
N ILE A 6 2.53 3.71 -23.63
CA ILE A 6 3.58 2.76 -24.01
C ILE A 6 4.87 3.22 -23.34
N LEU A 7 5.44 2.37 -22.47
CA LEU A 7 6.67 2.65 -21.74
C LEU A 7 7.78 1.72 -22.22
N THR A 8 8.96 2.26 -22.45
CA THR A 8 10.17 1.46 -22.72
C THR A 8 10.91 1.26 -21.41
N ILE A 9 10.96 0.01 -20.95
CA ILE A 9 11.66 -0.40 -19.73
C ILE A 9 12.49 -1.64 -20.01
N GLU A 10 13.51 -1.89 -19.18
CA GLU A 10 14.38 -3.06 -19.35
C GLU A 10 13.60 -4.36 -19.18
N LYS A 11 13.94 -5.36 -20.00
CA LYS A 11 13.32 -6.70 -19.96
C LYS A 11 13.44 -7.35 -18.57
N SER A 12 14.57 -7.18 -17.91
CA SER A 12 14.82 -7.70 -16.55
C SER A 12 13.85 -7.13 -15.50
N ILE A 13 13.36 -5.91 -15.71
CA ILE A 13 12.39 -5.26 -14.83
C ILE A 13 10.98 -5.81 -15.14
N ILE A 14 10.64 -5.98 -16.42
CA ILE A 14 9.36 -6.57 -16.85
C ILE A 14 9.18 -7.95 -16.23
N GLU A 15 10.17 -8.83 -16.35
CA GLU A 15 10.10 -10.20 -15.82
C GLU A 15 9.87 -10.24 -14.30
N ARG A 16 10.58 -9.38 -13.55
CA ARG A 16 10.40 -9.26 -12.09
C ARG A 16 9.03 -8.72 -11.73
N ALA A 17 8.54 -7.73 -12.50
CA ALA A 17 7.24 -7.12 -12.25
C ALA A 17 6.09 -8.08 -12.58
N GLU A 18 6.19 -8.88 -13.65
CA GLU A 18 5.23 -9.93 -13.98
C GLU A 18 5.19 -11.04 -12.93
N LEU A 19 6.35 -11.48 -12.44
CA LEU A 19 6.44 -12.46 -11.36
C LEU A 19 5.75 -11.94 -10.09
N TYR A 20 6.04 -10.69 -9.73
CA TYR A 20 5.40 -10.04 -8.59
C TYR A 20 3.88 -9.94 -8.77
N ALA A 21 3.41 -9.52 -9.95
CA ALA A 21 1.99 -9.41 -10.26
C ALA A 21 1.27 -10.77 -10.13
N LYS A 22 1.87 -11.82 -10.71
CA LYS A 22 1.34 -13.20 -10.64
C LYS A 22 1.26 -13.71 -9.20
N ASN A 23 2.29 -13.48 -8.40
CA ASN A 23 2.32 -13.91 -6.99
C ASN A 23 1.26 -13.20 -6.14
N ASN A 24 0.91 -11.96 -6.50
CA ASN A 24 -0.13 -11.19 -5.80
C ASN A 24 -1.52 -11.35 -6.43
N GLY A 25 -1.66 -12.20 -7.47
CA GLY A 25 -2.92 -12.42 -8.17
C GLY A 25 -3.47 -11.17 -8.89
N ARG A 26 -2.59 -10.25 -9.30
CA ARG A 26 -2.94 -9.00 -9.99
C ARG A 26 -2.31 -8.91 -11.36
N SER A 27 -2.83 -8.02 -12.20
CA SER A 27 -2.21 -7.71 -13.49
C SER A 27 -1.13 -6.64 -13.34
N LEU A 28 -0.11 -6.68 -14.20
CA LEU A 28 0.94 -5.66 -14.21
C LEU A 28 0.38 -4.26 -14.52
N SER A 29 -0.59 -4.19 -15.44
CA SER A 29 -1.27 -2.93 -15.79
C SER A 29 -2.00 -2.32 -14.60
N GLU A 30 -2.73 -3.13 -13.82
CA GLU A 30 -3.43 -2.67 -12.61
C GLU A 30 -2.46 -2.13 -11.55
N ILE A 31 -1.30 -2.79 -11.38
CA ILE A 31 -0.27 -2.33 -10.44
C ILE A 31 0.28 -0.96 -10.87
N ILE A 32 0.60 -0.80 -12.15
CA ILE A 32 1.15 0.46 -12.67
C ILE A 32 0.09 1.56 -12.62
N GLU A 33 -1.16 1.27 -13.00
CA GLU A 33 -2.26 2.23 -12.94
C GLU A 33 -2.50 2.70 -11.50
N ASN A 34 -2.55 1.78 -10.54
CA ASN A 34 -2.71 2.12 -9.12
C ASN A 34 -1.51 2.90 -8.56
N TYR A 35 -0.29 2.58 -9.00
CA TYR A 35 0.91 3.32 -8.60
C TYR A 35 0.86 4.76 -9.13
N LEU A 36 0.58 4.93 -10.43
CA LEU A 36 0.41 6.23 -11.05
C LEU A 36 -0.71 7.02 -10.38
N TYR A 37 -1.86 6.40 -10.09
CA TYR A 37 -2.95 7.01 -9.34
C TYR A 37 -2.49 7.51 -7.97
N THR A 38 -1.74 6.69 -7.22
CA THR A 38 -1.26 7.03 -5.88
C THR A 38 -0.30 8.23 -5.90
N ILE A 39 0.63 8.29 -6.87
CA ILE A 39 1.62 9.39 -6.92
C ILE A 39 1.07 10.67 -7.55
N THR A 40 0.01 10.57 -8.36
CA THR A 40 -0.64 11.72 -9.02
C THR A 40 -1.83 12.26 -8.23
N GLN A 41 -2.22 11.60 -7.14
CA GLN A 41 -3.07 12.21 -6.14
C GLN A 41 -2.30 13.34 -5.45
N ASP A 42 -2.35 14.52 -6.06
CA ASP A 42 -1.98 15.80 -5.47
C ASP A 42 -2.70 15.93 -4.12
N SER A 43 -1.98 15.69 -3.02
CA SER A 43 -2.06 16.35 -1.70
C SER A 43 -3.43 16.77 -1.16
N PHE A 44 -4.54 16.18 -1.59
CA PHE A 44 -5.88 16.54 -1.16
C PHE A 44 -6.51 15.36 -0.43
N ALA A 45 -6.38 15.50 0.88
CA ALA A 45 -6.94 14.68 1.94
C ALA A 45 -6.34 13.28 2.02
N GLU A 46 -5.67 13.05 3.15
CA GLU A 46 -5.61 11.79 3.88
C GLU A 46 -7.05 11.25 4.13
N GLU A 47 -7.78 10.94 3.07
CA GLU A 47 -8.97 10.11 3.12
C GLU A 47 -8.45 8.69 3.37
N ILE A 48 -8.21 8.40 4.64
CA ILE A 48 -7.98 7.07 5.18
C ILE A 48 -8.85 6.09 4.37
N SER A 49 -8.22 5.12 3.71
CA SER A 49 -8.90 4.16 2.82
C SER A 49 -10.19 3.67 3.50
N PRO A 50 -11.33 3.53 2.80
CA PRO A 50 -12.59 3.07 3.40
C PRO A 50 -12.47 1.76 4.18
N ARG A 51 -11.51 0.89 3.79
CA ARG A 51 -11.14 -0.32 4.54
C ARG A 51 -10.48 0.01 5.88
N LEU A 52 -9.56 0.97 5.90
CA LEU A 52 -8.87 1.42 7.10
C LEU A 52 -9.81 2.21 8.03
N LYS A 53 -10.74 3.04 7.49
CA LYS A 53 -11.82 3.69 8.28
C LYS A 53 -12.69 2.66 9.02
N LYS A 54 -13.05 1.55 8.37
CA LYS A 54 -13.79 0.45 9.02
C LYS A 54 -13.00 -0.24 10.13
N ILE A 55 -11.68 -0.36 9.98
CA ILE A 55 -10.82 -0.95 11.00
C ILE A 55 -10.70 0.00 12.20
N ILE A 56 -10.38 1.28 11.96
CA ILE A 56 -10.19 2.28 13.03
C ILE A 56 -11.46 2.41 13.90
N GLY A 57 -12.65 2.38 13.30
CA GLY A 57 -13.91 2.45 14.07
C GLY A 57 -14.21 1.20 14.92
N VAL A 58 -13.58 0.07 14.65
CA VAL A 58 -13.76 -1.20 15.39
C VAL A 58 -12.70 -1.37 16.48
N VAL A 59 -11.50 -0.81 16.29
CA VAL A 59 -10.43 -0.89 17.29
C VAL A 59 -10.74 0.08 18.44
N LYS A 60 -11.21 -0.48 19.56
CA LYS A 60 -11.40 0.26 20.82
C LYS A 60 -10.08 0.28 21.59
N LEU A 61 -9.43 1.43 21.64
CA LEU A 61 -8.24 1.62 22.47
C LEU A 61 -8.67 2.00 23.91
N PRO A 62 -8.01 1.46 24.95
CA PRO A 62 -8.12 1.97 26.31
C PRO A 62 -7.73 3.45 26.36
N LYS A 63 -8.36 4.23 27.25
CA LYS A 63 -8.06 5.67 27.40
C LYS A 63 -6.59 5.97 27.77
N ASP A 64 -5.92 5.00 28.40
CA ASP A 64 -4.52 5.08 28.81
C ASP A 64 -3.57 4.32 27.86
N PHE A 65 -3.94 4.16 26.60
CA PHE A 65 -3.10 3.47 25.63
C PHE A 65 -1.87 4.32 25.26
N ASP A 66 -0.70 3.89 25.71
CA ASP A 66 0.57 4.50 25.35
C ASP A 66 1.13 3.88 24.06
N GLU A 67 0.86 4.55 22.93
CA GLU A 67 1.28 4.15 21.59
C GLU A 67 2.79 3.88 21.50
N LYS A 68 3.61 4.71 22.18
CA LYS A 68 5.08 4.59 22.14
C LYS A 68 5.55 3.34 22.84
N LYS A 69 4.92 2.98 23.96
CA LYS A 69 5.23 1.77 24.71
C LYS A 69 4.84 0.52 23.91
N ALA A 70 3.66 0.53 23.30
CA ALA A 70 3.20 -0.58 22.45
C ALA A 70 4.11 -0.78 21.23
N LEU A 71 4.53 0.31 20.57
CA LEU A 71 5.44 0.24 19.42
C LEU A 71 6.80 -0.35 19.79
N ARG A 72 7.40 0.12 20.90
CA ARG A 72 8.66 -0.42 21.42
C ARG A 72 8.58 -1.92 21.68
N LEU A 73 7.53 -2.36 22.38
CA LEU A 73 7.33 -3.75 22.75
C LEU A 73 7.17 -4.66 21.52
N ASN A 74 6.46 -4.19 20.48
CA ASN A 74 6.33 -4.93 19.22
C ASN A 74 7.65 -5.01 18.44
N LEU A 75 8.44 -3.93 18.41
CA LEU A 75 9.75 -3.93 17.76
C LEU A 75 10.72 -4.88 18.47
N GLU A 76 10.72 -4.90 19.80
CA GLU A 76 11.53 -5.82 20.60
C GLU A 76 11.13 -7.28 20.35
N GLN A 77 9.83 -7.58 20.25
CA GLN A 77 9.34 -8.94 19.95
C GLN A 77 9.65 -9.42 18.53
N LYS A 78 9.79 -8.51 17.55
CA LYS A 78 10.08 -8.87 16.16
C LYS A 78 11.57 -9.15 15.91
N HIS A 79 12.42 -8.75 16.83
CA HIS A 79 13.87 -8.94 16.78
C HIS A 79 14.36 -10.13 17.62
N PHE A 80 13.45 -10.99 18.09
CA PHE A 80 13.73 -12.29 18.70
C PHE A 80 13.05 -13.42 17.93
#